data_AF-A0A9P6ZVR0-F1
#
_entry.id   AF-A0A9P6ZVR0-F1
#
_cell.length_a   1.000
_cell.length_b   1.000
_cell.length_c   1.000
_cell.angle_alpha   90.00
_cell.angle_beta   90.00
_cell.angle_gamma   90.00
#
_symmetry.space_group_name_H-M   'P 1'
#
loop_
_entity.id
_entity.type
_entity.pdbx_description
1 polymer ?
#
loop_
_entity_poly.entity_id
_entity_poly.type
_entity_poly.pdbx_seq_one_letter_code
_entity_poly.pdbx_strand_id
1 'polypeptide(L)'
;METKLKALKVQELKEILSKASIPPGNAKKQDLINKILANPSAIDLFHSLHPKHKNSKPVLPPSTDDDLLAPPEEIDWTVEESVPVEPASPPKKSEPPLPSPAPALAAVPPAPVQSEEEKRKARAARFGTTYVEPIQQQPKKAASENPDKLKARSERFGTVASVTKFTRKRASPVENVDPEEQERRRKRAERFGLPLSGKA
;
A
#
# COMPACT_ATOMS: atom_id res chain seq x y z
N MET A 1 1.33 -16.19 -32.84
CA MET A 1 1.93 -16.64 -31.55
C MET A 1 1.87 -15.56 -30.48
N GLU A 2 2.33 -14.34 -30.77
CA GLU A 2 2.21 -13.14 -29.92
C GLU A 2 0.93 -13.03 -29.09
N THR A 3 -0.25 -13.24 -29.66
CA THR A 3 -1.54 -13.10 -28.98
C THR A 3 -1.63 -13.94 -27.69
N LYS A 4 -1.04 -15.14 -27.68
CA LYS A 4 -0.95 -15.99 -26.48
C LYS A 4 -0.01 -15.37 -25.43
N LEU A 5 1.17 -14.93 -25.85
CA LEU A 5 2.17 -14.29 -24.97
C LEU A 5 1.67 -12.94 -24.43
N LYS A 6 0.83 -12.24 -25.20
CA LYS A 6 0.14 -11.00 -24.79
C LYS A 6 -0.99 -11.27 -23.78
N ALA A 7 -1.56 -12.48 -23.74
CA ALA A 7 -2.51 -12.89 -22.70
C ALA A 7 -1.82 -13.28 -21.37
N LEU A 8 -0.64 -13.92 -21.41
CA LEU A 8 0.12 -14.29 -20.21
C LEU A 8 0.43 -13.10 -19.28
N LYS A 9 0.60 -13.38 -17.98
CA LYS A 9 1.05 -12.39 -16.99
C LYS A 9 2.56 -12.14 -17.13
N VAL A 10 3.01 -10.98 -16.65
CA VAL A 10 4.44 -10.61 -16.65
C VAL A 10 5.30 -11.65 -15.92
N GLN A 11 4.77 -12.28 -14.86
CA GLN A 11 5.47 -13.34 -14.13
C GLN A 11 5.70 -14.59 -14.99
N GLU A 12 4.65 -15.11 -15.62
CA GLU A 12 4.71 -16.29 -16.53
C GLU A 12 5.72 -16.06 -17.67
N LEU A 13 5.74 -14.86 -18.26
CA LEU A 13 6.73 -14.46 -19.26
C LEU A 13 8.17 -14.45 -18.72
N LYS A 14 8.39 -14.06 -17.46
CA LYS A 14 9.71 -14.16 -16.82
C LYS A 14 10.10 -15.60 -16.49
N GLU A 15 9.14 -16.45 -16.12
CA GLU A 15 9.37 -17.87 -15.83
C GLU A 15 9.76 -18.66 -17.09
N ILE A 16 9.10 -18.40 -18.23
CA ILE A 16 9.48 -18.98 -19.53
C ILE A 16 10.92 -18.61 -19.91
N LEU A 17 11.26 -17.31 -19.82
CA LEU A 17 12.63 -16.84 -20.09
C LEU A 17 13.65 -17.45 -19.12
N SER A 18 13.33 -17.52 -17.82
CA SER A 18 14.22 -18.11 -16.82
C SER A 18 14.45 -19.61 -17.04
N LYS A 19 13.43 -20.36 -17.50
CA LYS A 19 13.57 -21.79 -17.88
C LYS A 19 14.36 -21.96 -19.18
N ALA A 20 14.31 -20.98 -20.08
CA ALA A 20 15.14 -20.92 -21.28
C ALA A 20 16.58 -20.45 -21.01
N SER A 21 16.96 -20.23 -19.73
CA SER A 21 18.23 -19.62 -19.31
C SER A 21 18.49 -18.21 -19.85
N ILE A 22 17.45 -17.51 -20.29
CA ILE A 22 17.53 -16.13 -20.80
C ILE A 22 17.22 -15.17 -19.64
N PRO A 23 18.09 -14.19 -19.32
CA PRO A 23 17.85 -13.26 -18.23
C PRO A 23 16.60 -12.39 -18.52
N PRO A 24 15.51 -12.49 -17.73
CA PRO A 24 14.29 -11.74 -17.99
C PRO A 24 14.51 -10.24 -17.80
N GLY A 25 15.22 -9.86 -16.73
CA GLY A 25 15.46 -8.47 -16.34
C GLY A 25 14.19 -7.73 -15.89
N ASN A 26 14.25 -6.40 -15.87
CA ASN A 26 13.14 -5.50 -15.52
C ASN A 26 12.57 -4.78 -16.75
N ALA A 27 12.52 -5.50 -17.87
CA ALA A 27 11.90 -5.06 -19.11
C ALA A 27 10.36 -4.99 -19.00
N LYS A 28 9.72 -4.21 -19.87
CA LYS A 28 8.25 -4.11 -19.98
C LYS A 28 7.68 -5.40 -20.56
N LYS A 29 6.35 -5.58 -20.43
CA LYS A 29 5.64 -6.77 -20.92
C LYS A 29 5.94 -7.08 -22.40
N GLN A 30 5.94 -6.06 -23.27
CA GLN A 30 6.22 -6.26 -24.70
C GLN A 30 7.68 -6.69 -24.93
N ASP A 31 8.66 -6.08 -24.26
CA ASP A 31 10.07 -6.47 -24.44
C ASP A 31 10.36 -7.89 -23.93
N LEU A 32 9.64 -8.38 -22.91
CA LEU A 32 9.67 -9.80 -22.51
C LEU A 32 9.08 -10.73 -23.59
N ILE A 33 7.97 -10.31 -24.22
CA ILE A 33 7.34 -11.04 -25.33
C ILE A 33 8.29 -11.09 -26.54
N ASN A 34 8.91 -9.96 -26.88
CA ASN A 34 9.89 -9.86 -27.97
C ASN A 34 11.12 -10.73 -27.69
N LYS A 35 11.62 -10.79 -26.44
CA LYS A 35 12.68 -11.73 -26.04
C LYS A 35 12.29 -13.20 -26.26
N ILE A 36 11.06 -13.60 -25.96
CA ILE A 36 10.58 -14.97 -26.20
C ILE A 36 10.50 -15.26 -27.70
N LEU A 37 9.99 -14.32 -28.50
CA LEU A 37 9.87 -14.48 -29.96
C LEU A 37 11.23 -14.55 -30.67
N ALA A 38 12.23 -13.84 -30.15
CA ALA A 38 13.60 -13.86 -30.66
C ALA A 38 14.40 -15.12 -30.31
N ASN A 39 13.89 -16.01 -29.44
CA ASN A 39 14.63 -17.17 -28.94
C ASN A 39 13.77 -18.46 -29.02
N PRO A 40 13.99 -19.36 -30.00
CA PRO A 40 13.10 -20.51 -30.23
C PRO A 40 12.97 -21.43 -29.01
N SER A 41 14.03 -21.63 -28.23
CA SER A 41 14.01 -22.43 -26.99
C SER A 41 12.97 -21.94 -25.97
N ALA A 42 12.68 -20.63 -25.93
CA ALA A 42 11.63 -20.05 -25.08
C ALA A 42 10.22 -20.27 -25.66
N ILE A 43 10.10 -20.40 -26.99
CA ILE A 43 8.84 -20.73 -27.68
C ILE A 43 8.46 -22.20 -27.44
N ASP A 44 9.43 -23.11 -27.46
CA ASP A 44 9.20 -24.53 -27.18
C ASP A 44 8.87 -24.80 -25.71
N LEU A 45 9.54 -24.10 -24.80
CA LEU A 45 9.15 -24.10 -23.38
C LEU A 45 7.76 -23.47 -23.17
N PHE A 46 7.40 -22.42 -23.90
CA PHE A 46 6.03 -21.91 -23.91
C PHE A 46 5.03 -22.97 -24.42
N HIS A 47 5.35 -23.72 -25.48
CA HIS A 47 4.48 -24.81 -25.97
C HIS A 47 4.33 -25.96 -24.98
N SER A 48 5.41 -26.31 -24.26
CA SER A 48 5.43 -27.34 -23.22
C SER A 48 4.68 -26.95 -21.94
N LEU A 49 4.73 -25.68 -21.55
CA LEU A 49 4.03 -25.13 -20.37
C LEU A 49 2.60 -24.69 -20.65
N HIS A 50 2.29 -24.34 -21.90
CA HIS A 50 0.96 -23.97 -22.38
C HIS A 50 0.52 -24.82 -23.60
N PRO A 51 0.42 -26.16 -23.46
CA PRO A 51 -0.34 -26.97 -24.40
C PRO A 51 -1.80 -26.47 -24.41
N LYS A 52 -2.54 -26.75 -25.49
CA LYS A 52 -3.87 -26.15 -25.76
C LYS A 52 -5.00 -26.68 -24.84
N HIS A 53 -4.84 -26.58 -23.54
CA HIS A 53 -5.92 -26.71 -22.57
C HIS A 53 -6.70 -25.39 -22.58
N LYS A 54 -7.75 -25.33 -23.40
CA LYS A 54 -9.12 -25.55 -22.91
C LYS A 54 -9.55 -24.44 -21.94
N ASN A 55 -9.87 -23.27 -22.52
CA ASN A 55 -10.94 -22.42 -22.00
C ASN A 55 -12.33 -22.93 -22.48
N SER A 56 -12.44 -24.23 -22.76
CA SER A 56 -13.72 -24.92 -22.76
C SER A 56 -14.09 -25.19 -21.31
N LYS A 57 -15.32 -24.83 -20.91
CA LYS A 57 -15.97 -25.39 -19.73
C LYS A 57 -15.79 -26.93 -19.71
N PRO A 58 -15.73 -27.59 -18.55
CA PRO A 58 -15.91 -29.04 -18.50
C PRO A 58 -17.32 -29.35 -19.00
N VAL A 59 -17.45 -29.67 -20.29
CA VAL A 59 -18.64 -30.30 -20.84
C VAL A 59 -18.62 -31.73 -20.33
N LEU A 60 -19.44 -31.99 -19.31
CA LEU A 60 -19.75 -33.35 -18.88
C LEU A 60 -20.35 -34.12 -20.07
N PRO A 61 -20.27 -35.47 -20.09
CA PRO A 61 -21.12 -36.25 -20.99
C PRO A 61 -22.60 -35.87 -20.76
N PRO A 62 -23.46 -35.92 -21.79
CA PRO A 62 -24.86 -35.51 -21.68
C PRO A 62 -25.69 -36.56 -20.92
N SER A 63 -25.54 -36.60 -19.60
CA SER A 63 -26.61 -37.05 -18.71
C SER A 63 -27.66 -35.94 -18.66
N THR A 64 -28.75 -36.14 -19.36
CA THR A 64 -30.01 -35.45 -19.08
C THR A 64 -30.48 -35.89 -17.69
N ASP A 65 -30.77 -34.92 -16.81
CA ASP A 65 -31.84 -34.91 -15.79
C ASP A 65 -31.59 -33.75 -14.78
N ASP A 66 -32.64 -33.36 -14.05
CA ASP A 66 -32.70 -32.33 -12.98
C ASP A 66 -32.32 -30.87 -13.33
N ASP A 67 -33.09 -30.30 -14.26
CA ASP A 67 -33.46 -28.87 -14.22
C ASP A 67 -34.50 -28.61 -13.10
N LEU A 68 -34.06 -28.18 -11.90
CA LEU A 68 -34.99 -27.90 -10.79
C LEU A 68 -34.61 -26.78 -9.79
N LEU A 69 -33.49 -26.05 -9.94
CA LEU A 69 -33.01 -25.13 -8.89
C LEU A 69 -32.35 -23.82 -9.36
N ALA A 70 -32.73 -23.30 -10.53
CA ALA A 70 -32.34 -21.96 -10.97
C ALA A 70 -33.38 -20.89 -10.61
N PRO A 71 -33.01 -19.81 -9.89
CA PRO A 71 -33.63 -18.49 -10.02
C PRO A 71 -33.07 -17.78 -11.28
N PRO A 72 -33.90 -16.99 -12.01
CA PRO A 72 -33.51 -16.39 -13.29
C PRO A 72 -32.57 -15.17 -13.17
N GLU A 73 -32.14 -14.69 -14.34
CA GLU A 73 -31.31 -13.49 -14.55
C GLU A 73 -32.10 -12.16 -14.35
N GLU A 74 -31.52 -11.04 -14.77
CA GLU A 74 -32.01 -9.63 -14.77
C GLU A 74 -31.74 -8.77 -13.53
N ILE A 75 -30.68 -7.94 -13.62
CA ILE A 75 -30.62 -6.54 -13.14
C ILE A 75 -29.66 -5.78 -14.07
N ASP A 76 -30.18 -4.83 -14.85
CA ASP A 76 -29.42 -3.97 -15.76
C ASP A 76 -28.95 -2.68 -15.04
N TRP A 77 -27.67 -2.33 -15.16
CA TRP A 77 -27.08 -1.09 -14.58
C TRP A 77 -26.12 -0.39 -15.56
N THR A 78 -26.62 -0.03 -16.74
CA THR A 78 -26.01 0.97 -17.63
C THR A 78 -26.42 2.38 -17.22
N VAL A 79 -25.45 3.26 -16.93
CA VAL A 79 -25.52 4.75 -16.85
C VAL A 79 -24.04 5.20 -16.66
N GLU A 80 -23.40 6.04 -17.48
CA GLU A 80 -23.66 7.47 -17.82
C GLU A 80 -23.47 8.40 -16.60
N GLU A 81 -22.98 9.65 -16.69
CA GLU A 81 -22.15 10.34 -17.68
C GLU A 81 -21.43 11.53 -16.97
N SER A 82 -20.55 12.26 -17.66
CA SER A 82 -20.27 13.70 -17.49
C SER A 82 -19.43 14.24 -16.30
N VAL A 83 -18.23 14.71 -16.67
CA VAL A 83 -17.52 15.95 -16.26
C VAL A 83 -18.42 17.23 -16.37
N PRO A 84 -18.08 18.50 -15.98
CA PRO A 84 -16.73 19.12 -15.85
C PRO A 84 -16.54 20.25 -14.74
N VAL A 85 -15.44 21.00 -14.91
CA VAL A 85 -15.09 22.41 -14.54
C VAL A 85 -14.59 22.84 -13.14
N GLU A 86 -13.50 23.63 -13.21
CA GLU A 86 -12.93 24.64 -12.29
C GLU A 86 -13.74 26.00 -12.35
N PRO A 87 -13.34 27.22 -11.88
CA PRO A 87 -12.01 27.73 -11.49
C PRO A 87 -11.92 28.71 -10.27
N ALA A 88 -10.73 29.33 -10.12
CA ALA A 88 -10.44 30.70 -9.59
C ALA A 88 -10.06 30.94 -8.10
N SER A 89 -9.26 32.02 -7.88
CA SER A 89 -8.59 32.49 -6.64
C SER A 89 -8.25 34.00 -6.79
N PRO A 90 -7.46 34.74 -5.93
CA PRO A 90 -6.84 34.46 -4.61
C PRO A 90 -7.36 35.42 -3.47
N PRO A 91 -6.85 36.62 -3.02
CA PRO A 91 -5.49 37.24 -2.92
C PRO A 91 -5.11 38.01 -1.58
N LYS A 92 -3.78 38.17 -1.32
CA LYS A 92 -3.03 39.34 -0.73
C LYS A 92 -3.02 39.74 0.80
N LYS A 93 -1.77 39.88 1.33
CA LYS A 93 -1.20 40.92 2.27
C LYS A 93 -1.62 40.91 3.78
N SER A 94 -0.85 41.42 4.77
CA SER A 94 0.49 42.08 4.87
C SER A 94 1.12 42.06 6.30
N GLU A 95 2.42 42.41 6.39
CA GLU A 95 3.30 42.76 7.56
C GLU A 95 2.93 44.06 8.32
N PRO A 96 3.66 44.55 9.38
CA PRO A 96 4.71 43.98 10.30
C PRO A 96 4.33 44.26 11.80
N PRO A 97 5.09 44.91 12.75
CA PRO A 97 6.53 44.94 13.18
C PRO A 97 6.78 44.81 14.74
N LEU A 98 8.03 45.08 15.22
CA LEU A 98 8.47 45.47 16.61
C LEU A 98 8.50 44.40 17.76
N PRO A 99 9.27 44.59 18.89
CA PRO A 99 10.63 45.17 19.05
C PRO A 99 11.57 44.42 20.06
N SER A 100 12.86 44.80 20.08
CA SER A 100 13.92 44.75 21.14
C SER A 100 14.07 43.60 22.18
N PRO A 101 15.30 43.15 22.52
CA PRO A 101 15.57 42.09 23.50
C PRO A 101 15.63 42.56 24.97
N ALA A 102 15.41 41.62 25.91
CA ALA A 102 15.45 41.84 27.36
C ALA A 102 16.76 41.35 28.03
N PRO A 103 17.17 41.93 29.18
CA PRO A 103 18.28 41.43 29.99
C PRO A 103 17.84 40.54 31.17
N ALA A 104 18.50 39.38 31.29
CA ALA A 104 18.77 38.58 32.49
C ALA A 104 17.69 38.40 33.59
N LEU A 105 17.19 37.16 33.74
CA LEU A 105 17.38 36.34 34.95
C LEU A 105 16.87 34.89 34.80
N ALA A 106 17.45 33.99 35.62
CA ALA A 106 16.99 32.63 35.96
C ALA A 106 17.02 31.50 34.89
N ALA A 107 17.18 30.27 35.43
CA ALA A 107 17.00 28.94 34.84
C ALA A 107 17.90 28.52 33.66
N VAL A 108 18.41 27.29 33.73
CA VAL A 108 19.01 26.58 32.58
C VAL A 108 17.87 26.24 31.61
N PRO A 109 17.87 26.75 30.37
CA PRO A 109 16.78 26.49 29.43
C PRO A 109 16.83 25.05 28.91
N PRO A 110 15.69 24.42 28.61
CA PRO A 110 15.70 23.24 27.76
C PRO A 110 16.35 23.62 26.42
N ALA A 111 17.25 22.76 25.92
CA ALA A 111 17.93 23.00 24.65
C ALA A 111 16.88 23.30 23.55
N PRO A 112 17.13 24.29 22.66
CA PRO A 112 16.16 24.67 21.66
C PRO A 112 15.75 23.43 20.86
N VAL A 113 14.45 23.34 20.55
CA VAL A 113 13.91 22.27 19.71
C VAL A 113 14.36 22.53 18.28
N GLN A 114 15.67 22.36 18.02
CA GLN A 114 16.30 22.43 16.70
C GLN A 114 15.37 21.74 15.72
N SER A 115 14.98 22.49 14.68
CA SER A 115 13.96 22.02 13.74
C SER A 115 14.35 20.65 13.21
N GLU A 116 13.37 19.79 12.94
CA GLU A 116 13.72 18.43 12.50
C GLU A 116 14.57 18.46 11.22
N GLU A 117 14.37 19.51 10.41
CA GLU A 117 15.22 19.89 9.29
C GLU A 117 16.67 20.19 9.67
N GLU A 118 16.96 21.04 10.67
CA GLU A 118 18.34 21.27 11.12
C GLU A 118 19.02 19.97 11.55
N LYS A 119 18.30 19.12 12.29
CA LYS A 119 18.81 17.80 12.72
C LYS A 119 19.07 16.88 11.52
N ARG A 120 18.23 16.94 10.48
CA ARG A 120 18.41 16.22 9.21
C ARG A 120 19.54 16.82 8.35
N LYS A 121 19.69 18.15 8.29
CA LYS A 121 20.76 18.89 7.57
C LYS A 121 22.12 18.60 8.20
N ALA A 122 22.23 18.70 9.54
CA ALA A 122 23.43 18.34 10.30
C ALA A 122 23.77 16.84 10.19
N ARG A 123 22.76 15.95 10.16
CA ARG A 123 22.98 14.53 9.87
C ARG A 123 23.49 14.32 8.44
N ALA A 124 22.86 14.95 7.44
CA ALA A 124 23.25 14.80 6.04
C ALA A 124 24.71 15.22 5.83
N ALA A 125 25.11 16.38 6.38
CA ALA A 125 26.51 16.83 6.40
C ALA A 125 27.44 15.84 7.11
N ARG A 126 27.07 15.36 8.32
CA ARG A 126 27.87 14.40 9.10
C ARG A 126 28.06 13.03 8.44
N PHE A 127 27.17 12.64 7.52
CA PHE A 127 27.26 11.40 6.75
C PHE A 127 27.68 11.60 5.28
N GLY A 128 28.05 12.83 4.88
CA GLY A 128 28.47 13.15 3.50
C GLY A 128 27.38 13.01 2.43
N THR A 129 26.13 12.76 2.83
CA THR A 129 24.99 12.63 1.90
C THR A 129 24.45 14.01 1.55
N THR A 130 24.07 14.23 0.29
CA THR A 130 23.33 15.43 -0.10
C THR A 130 22.02 15.54 0.71
N TYR A 131 21.73 16.72 1.25
CA TYR A 131 20.46 16.98 1.93
C TYR A 131 19.35 17.03 0.89
N VAL A 132 18.70 15.88 0.65
CA VAL A 132 17.45 15.83 -0.10
C VAL A 132 16.37 16.43 0.80
N GLU A 133 15.97 17.66 0.48
CA GLU A 133 14.83 18.31 1.10
C GLU A 133 13.58 17.41 0.98
N PRO A 134 12.79 17.26 2.05
CA PRO A 134 11.59 16.41 2.01
C PRO A 134 10.49 17.07 1.17
N ILE A 135 10.60 16.95 -0.15
CA ILE A 135 9.53 17.26 -1.12
C ILE A 135 8.23 16.68 -0.55
N GLN A 136 7.26 17.57 -0.29
CA GLN A 136 6.03 17.21 0.41
C GLN A 136 5.40 16.00 -0.26
N GLN A 137 5.32 14.89 0.47
CA GLN A 137 4.93 13.61 -0.09
C GLN A 137 3.41 13.60 -0.30
N GLN A 138 2.99 14.15 -1.45
CA GLN A 138 1.75 13.77 -2.10
C GLN A 138 1.61 12.24 -2.00
N PRO A 139 0.51 11.72 -1.47
CA PRO A 139 0.45 10.35 -0.98
C PRO A 139 0.63 9.38 -2.14
N LYS A 140 1.87 8.92 -2.33
CA LYS A 140 2.22 7.77 -3.18
C LYS A 140 1.49 6.58 -2.58
N LYS A 141 0.28 6.34 -3.09
CA LYS A 141 -0.69 5.35 -2.60
C LYS A 141 0.09 4.10 -2.19
N ALA A 142 0.10 3.82 -0.88
CA ALA A 142 0.78 2.65 -0.35
C ALA A 142 0.31 1.46 -1.19
N ALA A 143 1.26 0.78 -1.84
CA ALA A 143 0.94 -0.23 -2.84
C ALA A 143 -0.02 -1.22 -2.20
N SER A 144 -1.24 -1.33 -2.75
CA SER A 144 -2.30 -2.11 -2.14
C SER A 144 -1.84 -3.55 -2.05
N GLU A 145 -1.42 -3.96 -0.84
CA GLU A 145 -1.00 -5.33 -0.57
C GLU A 145 -2.17 -6.20 -1.02
N ASN A 146 -1.91 -7.13 -1.94
CA ASN A 146 -2.97 -7.96 -2.52
C ASN A 146 -3.70 -8.65 -1.36
N PRO A 147 -5.03 -8.76 -1.40
CA PRO A 147 -5.80 -9.17 -0.22
C PRO A 147 -5.31 -10.50 0.35
N ASP A 148 -4.79 -11.40 -0.47
CA ASP A 148 -4.26 -12.69 -0.04
C ASP A 148 -2.88 -12.61 0.63
N LYS A 149 -2.08 -11.57 0.33
CA LYS A 149 -0.88 -11.24 1.12
C LYS A 149 -1.26 -10.66 2.49
N LEU A 150 -2.34 -9.87 2.55
CA LEU A 150 -2.89 -9.38 3.83
C LEU A 150 -3.46 -10.53 4.66
N LYS A 151 -4.21 -11.47 4.06
CA LYS A 151 -4.72 -12.70 4.72
C LYS A 151 -3.57 -13.56 5.27
N ALA A 152 -2.62 -13.94 4.41
CA ALA A 152 -1.45 -14.74 4.80
C ALA A 152 -0.58 -14.05 5.87
N ARG A 153 -0.59 -12.71 5.93
CA ARG A 153 0.04 -11.92 7.00
C ARG A 153 -0.80 -11.96 8.29
N SER A 154 -2.12 -11.78 8.23
CA SER A 154 -2.98 -11.89 9.42
C SER A 154 -2.97 -13.30 10.01
N GLU A 155 -2.89 -14.33 9.19
CA GLU A 155 -2.75 -15.74 9.60
C GLU A 155 -1.39 -15.96 10.28
N ARG A 156 -0.29 -15.54 9.65
CA ARG A 156 1.07 -15.66 10.20
C ARG A 156 1.31 -14.90 11.50
N PHE A 157 0.65 -13.76 11.71
CA PHE A 157 0.84 -12.91 12.88
C PHE A 157 -0.34 -13.00 13.89
N GLY A 158 -1.31 -13.91 13.67
CA GLY A 158 -2.46 -14.11 14.55
C GLY A 158 -3.42 -12.91 14.66
N THR A 159 -3.21 -11.85 13.87
CA THR A 159 -4.01 -10.62 13.93
C THR A 159 -5.35 -10.83 13.23
N VAL A 160 -6.31 -11.46 13.92
CA VAL A 160 -7.67 -11.68 13.43
C VAL A 160 -8.27 -10.36 12.93
N ALA A 161 -8.37 -10.24 11.60
CA ALA A 161 -8.80 -9.01 10.95
C ALA A 161 -10.31 -8.84 11.12
N SER A 162 -10.74 -8.24 12.23
CA SER A 162 -12.14 -7.92 12.48
C SER A 162 -12.58 -6.78 11.55
N VAL A 163 -12.87 -7.10 10.28
CA VAL A 163 -13.31 -6.16 9.24
C VAL A 163 -14.77 -5.75 9.48
N THR A 164 -14.97 -4.99 10.56
CA THR A 164 -16.16 -4.18 10.77
C THR A 164 -15.78 -2.71 10.55
N LYS A 165 -16.27 -2.13 9.45
CA LYS A 165 -16.20 -0.68 9.26
C LYS A 165 -16.87 0.00 10.46
N PHE A 166 -16.16 0.85 11.20
CA PHE A 166 -16.85 1.88 11.98
C PHE A 166 -16.00 3.13 12.19
N THR A 167 -16.47 4.23 11.63
CA THR A 167 -16.13 5.62 11.97
C THR A 167 -16.76 6.00 13.32
N ARG A 168 -16.39 5.29 14.38
CA ARG A 168 -16.63 5.66 15.78
C ARG A 168 -15.37 5.33 16.57
N LYS A 169 -15.01 6.21 17.51
CA LYS A 169 -13.94 5.93 18.48
C LYS A 169 -14.31 4.68 19.26
N ARG A 170 -13.69 3.54 18.96
CA ARG A 170 -13.86 2.33 19.77
C ARG A 170 -13.19 2.58 21.10
N ALA A 171 -13.99 2.66 22.17
CA ALA A 171 -13.46 2.41 23.50
C ALA A 171 -12.77 1.03 23.48
N SER A 172 -11.64 0.89 24.17
CA SER A 172 -11.02 -0.42 24.37
C SER A 172 -12.02 -1.37 25.05
N PRO A 173 -11.99 -2.67 24.74
CA PRO A 173 -12.70 -3.66 25.55
C PRO A 173 -12.38 -3.44 27.04
N VAL A 174 -13.41 -3.46 27.88
CA VAL A 174 -13.26 -3.34 29.33
C VAL A 174 -12.91 -4.73 29.90
N GLU A 175 -11.72 -5.22 29.52
CA GLU A 175 -11.06 -6.24 30.31
C GLU A 175 -10.62 -5.62 31.64
N ASN A 176 -10.78 -6.36 32.73
CA ASN A 176 -10.23 -5.97 34.03
C ASN A 176 -8.70 -6.10 33.98
N VAL A 177 -8.03 -5.05 33.50
CA VAL A 177 -6.57 -4.92 33.59
C VAL A 177 -6.19 -4.89 35.06
N ASP A 178 -5.45 -5.92 35.47
CA ASP A 178 -4.92 -6.12 36.82
C ASP A 178 -4.26 -4.83 37.35
N PRO A 179 -4.56 -4.37 38.58
CA PRO A 179 -4.03 -3.11 39.13
C PRO A 179 -2.51 -2.89 38.93
N GLU A 180 -1.67 -3.91 38.99
CA GLU A 180 -0.22 -3.77 38.77
C GLU A 180 0.11 -3.33 37.32
N GLU A 181 -0.55 -3.91 36.31
CA GLU A 181 -0.34 -3.48 34.92
C GLU A 181 -0.87 -2.07 34.68
N GLN A 182 -1.95 -1.65 35.36
CA GLN A 182 -2.40 -0.26 35.28
C GLN A 182 -1.33 0.72 35.78
N GLU A 183 -0.63 0.43 36.88
CA GLU A 183 0.50 1.23 37.33
C GLU A 183 1.64 1.24 36.32
N ARG A 184 2.00 0.06 35.78
CA ARG A 184 3.07 -0.06 34.76
C ARG A 184 2.73 0.75 33.50
N ARG A 185 1.45 0.83 33.15
CA ARG A 185 0.92 1.64 32.05
C ARG A 185 0.92 3.14 32.37
N ARG A 186 0.60 3.54 33.61
CA ARG A 186 0.71 4.94 34.10
C ARG A 186 2.16 5.43 34.09
N LYS A 187 3.08 4.67 34.71
CA LYS A 187 4.53 4.95 34.74
C LYS A 187 5.15 5.02 33.33
N ARG A 188 4.62 4.24 32.37
CA ARG A 188 4.97 4.37 30.95
C ARG A 188 4.37 5.64 30.32
N ALA A 189 3.09 5.94 30.54
CA ALA A 189 2.46 7.12 29.96
C ALA A 189 3.13 8.43 30.41
N GLU A 190 3.48 8.52 31.70
CA GLU A 190 4.25 9.62 32.30
C GLU A 190 5.63 9.78 31.64
N ARG A 191 6.45 8.71 31.59
CA ARG A 191 7.77 8.74 30.95
C ARG A 191 7.76 9.03 29.44
N PHE A 192 6.63 8.86 28.77
CA PHE A 192 6.48 9.07 27.32
C PHE A 192 5.56 10.25 26.97
N GLY A 193 5.10 11.03 27.96
CA GLY A 193 4.21 12.19 27.73
C GLY A 193 2.87 11.84 27.08
N LEU A 194 2.41 10.59 27.18
CA LEU A 194 1.21 10.12 26.49
C LEU A 194 -0.04 10.45 27.32
N PRO A 195 -1.09 11.05 26.73
CA PRO A 195 -2.34 11.29 27.44
C PRO A 195 -3.00 9.96 27.79
N LEU A 196 -3.16 9.70 29.10
CA LEU A 196 -3.99 8.63 29.62
C LEU A 196 -5.46 8.97 29.34
N SER A 197 -5.96 8.52 28.19
CA SER A 197 -7.33 8.77 27.70
C SER A 197 -8.38 8.07 28.58
N GLY A 198 -8.68 8.67 29.73
CA GLY A 198 -9.58 8.10 30.75
C GLY A 198 -9.96 9.06 31.88
N LYS A 199 -9.56 10.34 31.82
CA LYS A 199 -10.10 11.42 32.65
C LYS A 199 -10.25 12.70 31.83
N ALA A 200 -11.47 13.20 31.78
CA ALA A 200 -11.78 14.60 32.06
C ALA A 200 -12.34 14.63 33.51
#